data_AF-A0A7J2IP17-F1
#
_entry.id   AF-A0A7J2IP17-F1
#
_cell.length_a   1.000
_cell.length_b   1.000
_cell.length_c   1.000
_cell.angle_alpha   90.00
_cell.angle_beta   90.00
_cell.angle_gamma   90.00
#
_symmetry.space_group_name_H-M   'P 1'
#
loop_
_entity.id
_entity.type
_entity.pdbx_description
1 polymer ?
#
loop_
_entity_poly.entity_id
_entity_poly.type
_entity_poly.pdbx_seq_one_letter_code
_entity_poly.pdbx_strand_id
1 'polypeptide(L)'
;MEDIVSHYEREIEENNSTIENLVKKRNVLEEERSKTRIEKEKILVEKSNLKLLKKRLEELENNKKNLTDLKNKLKEMLSKEGYTDVQEILAKFNFKNLKELHQYVISLNEEYARKETEIDKLIEDISKIEREIDELQREKEEMIKIDKEIKENKKILQHLIHLRRVLMKNFLSQWVVQKRLLGTIKHTAASYLLRFTCGQYSNVDLVPTKPTGERGSGILLTVLDESDGIVKSKDMLSFGDRTAVGLALRLGISKTMSRIKPLKESPQKTPRIRCVLLDEPLGGLDVSRRKEVVDQLVEDEGFEQIFLITHMEIDRKEEIPRVIVRKEGNVSVAEFIASKEET
;
A
#
# COMPACT_ATOMS: atom_id res chain seq x y z
N MET A 1 -32.81 131.71 -73.48
CA MET A 1 -33.30 130.37 -73.10
C MET A 1 -33.15 129.37 -74.24
N GLU A 2 -33.32 129.79 -75.51
CA GLU A 2 -33.19 128.91 -76.69
C GLU A 2 -31.78 128.34 -76.95
N ASP A 3 -30.70 129.09 -76.66
CA ASP A 3 -29.33 128.59 -76.91
C ASP A 3 -28.91 127.39 -76.04
N ILE A 4 -29.39 127.35 -74.78
CA ILE A 4 -29.06 126.25 -73.85
C ILE A 4 -29.77 124.97 -74.28
N VAL A 5 -31.02 125.08 -74.74
CA VAL A 5 -31.82 123.93 -75.18
C VAL A 5 -31.20 123.28 -76.42
N SER A 6 -30.76 124.07 -77.40
CA SER A 6 -30.14 123.53 -78.63
C SER A 6 -28.79 122.83 -78.38
N HIS A 7 -28.00 123.29 -77.40
CA HIS A 7 -26.74 122.65 -77.04
C HIS A 7 -27.00 121.30 -76.36
N TYR A 8 -27.96 121.22 -75.45
CA TYR A 8 -28.35 119.97 -74.81
C TYR A 8 -28.99 118.99 -75.80
N GLU A 9 -29.79 119.45 -76.76
CA GLU A 9 -30.35 118.58 -77.81
C GLU A 9 -29.26 117.94 -78.67
N ARG A 10 -28.26 118.72 -79.08
CA ARG A 10 -27.14 118.20 -79.89
C ARG A 10 -26.25 117.24 -79.10
N GLU A 11 -26.02 117.52 -77.82
CA GLU A 11 -25.26 116.65 -76.91
C GLU A 11 -26.03 115.36 -76.59
N ILE A 12 -27.36 115.42 -76.47
CA ILE A 12 -28.24 114.24 -76.32
C ILE A 12 -28.20 113.39 -77.59
N GLU A 13 -28.20 113.99 -78.77
CA GLU A 13 -28.20 113.27 -80.04
C GLU A 13 -26.84 112.62 -80.33
N GLU A 14 -25.73 113.30 -80.04
CA GLU A 14 -24.39 112.70 -80.07
C GLU A 14 -24.26 111.57 -79.05
N ASN A 15 -24.73 111.77 -77.81
CA ASN A 15 -24.73 110.73 -76.78
C ASN A 15 -25.62 109.53 -77.17
N ASN A 16 -26.78 109.76 -77.77
CA ASN A 16 -27.64 108.69 -78.26
C ASN A 16 -26.96 107.90 -79.39
N SER A 17 -26.28 108.58 -80.32
CA SER A 17 -25.52 107.90 -81.39
C SER A 17 -24.35 107.07 -80.84
N THR A 18 -23.67 107.56 -79.80
CA THR A 18 -22.59 106.82 -79.14
C THR A 18 -23.15 105.65 -78.34
N ILE A 19 -24.29 105.81 -77.65
CA ILE A 19 -24.99 104.72 -76.97
C ILE A 19 -25.40 103.65 -77.98
N GLU A 20 -25.98 103.99 -79.12
CA GLU A 20 -26.34 103.02 -80.16
C GLU A 20 -25.14 102.23 -80.69
N ASN A 21 -24.02 102.92 -80.96
CA ASN A 21 -22.80 102.29 -81.41
C ASN A 21 -22.19 101.37 -80.34
N LEU A 22 -22.25 101.76 -79.06
CA LEU A 22 -21.80 100.95 -77.94
C LEU A 22 -22.70 99.72 -77.72
N VAL A 23 -24.02 99.85 -77.89
CA VAL A 23 -24.97 98.74 -77.83
C VAL A 23 -24.72 97.74 -78.96
N LYS A 24 -24.51 98.21 -80.20
CA LYS A 24 -24.13 97.34 -81.33
C LYS A 24 -22.82 96.60 -81.06
N LYS A 25 -21.79 97.32 -80.58
CA LYS A 25 -20.48 96.73 -80.26
C LYS A 25 -20.57 95.72 -79.11
N ARG A 26 -21.40 95.98 -78.10
CA ARG A 26 -21.69 95.05 -77.01
C ARG A 26 -22.36 93.77 -77.52
N ASN A 27 -23.36 93.88 -78.39
CA ASN A 27 -24.08 92.71 -78.90
C ASN A 27 -23.15 91.80 -79.73
N VAL A 28 -22.29 92.37 -80.57
CA VAL A 28 -21.27 91.60 -81.32
C VAL A 28 -20.30 90.89 -80.38
N LEU A 29 -19.81 91.58 -79.35
CA LEU A 29 -18.92 90.97 -78.35
C LEU A 29 -19.62 89.91 -77.48
N GLU A 30 -20.91 90.06 -77.19
CA GLU A 30 -21.70 89.03 -76.50
C GLU A 30 -21.88 87.78 -77.37
N GLU A 31 -22.15 87.94 -78.67
CA GLU A 31 -22.22 86.82 -79.61
C GLU A 31 -20.86 86.11 -79.75
N GLU A 32 -19.76 86.84 -79.92
CA GLU A 32 -18.42 86.27 -79.99
C GLU A 32 -18.08 85.51 -78.70
N ARG A 33 -18.35 86.12 -77.53
CA ARG A 33 -18.13 85.48 -76.23
C ARG A 33 -18.98 84.21 -76.06
N SER A 34 -20.21 84.20 -76.60
CA SER A 34 -21.06 83.00 -76.57
C SER A 34 -20.48 81.86 -77.42
N LYS A 35 -19.97 82.16 -78.62
CA LYS A 35 -19.32 81.19 -79.50
C LYS A 35 -18.05 80.62 -78.86
N THR A 36 -17.17 81.47 -78.32
CA THR A 36 -15.94 81.00 -77.66
C THR A 36 -16.24 80.15 -76.43
N ARG A 37 -17.34 80.43 -75.71
CA ARG A 37 -17.76 79.64 -74.54
C ARG A 37 -18.19 78.23 -74.95
N ILE A 38 -18.99 78.10 -76.01
CA ILE A 38 -19.42 76.79 -76.55
C ILE A 38 -18.20 75.98 -77.01
N GLU A 39 -17.25 76.62 -77.68
CA GLU A 39 -16.03 75.97 -78.17
C GLU A 39 -15.13 75.48 -77.02
N LYS A 40 -15.01 76.29 -75.96
CA LYS A 40 -14.28 75.92 -74.75
C LYS A 40 -14.92 74.75 -74.02
N GLU A 41 -16.25 74.68 -73.95
CA GLU A 41 -16.97 73.53 -73.37
C GLU A 41 -16.74 72.25 -74.18
N LYS A 42 -16.79 72.31 -75.52
CA LYS A 42 -16.46 71.17 -76.38
C LYS A 42 -15.04 70.65 -76.13
N ILE A 43 -14.04 71.54 -76.08
CA ILE A 43 -12.64 71.18 -75.80
C ILE A 43 -12.49 70.57 -74.39
N LEU A 44 -13.24 71.04 -73.40
CA LEU A 44 -13.24 70.49 -72.04
C LEU A 44 -13.77 69.05 -72.00
N VAL A 45 -14.85 68.77 -72.73
CA VAL A 45 -15.42 67.42 -72.88
C VAL A 45 -14.47 66.50 -73.65
N GLU A 46 -13.84 66.97 -74.72
CA GLU A 46 -12.84 66.18 -75.43
C GLU A 46 -11.61 65.88 -74.57
N LYS A 47 -11.17 66.85 -73.76
CA LYS A 47 -10.04 66.67 -72.83
C LYS A 47 -10.36 65.67 -71.72
N SER A 48 -11.60 65.63 -71.21
CA SER A 48 -12.00 64.62 -70.22
C SER A 48 -12.09 63.22 -70.85
N ASN A 49 -12.62 63.12 -72.06
CA ASN A 49 -12.64 61.86 -72.83
C ASN A 49 -11.22 61.34 -73.11
N LEU A 50 -10.29 62.22 -73.49
CA LEU A 50 -8.88 61.87 -73.69
C LEU A 50 -8.19 61.38 -72.41
N LYS A 51 -8.51 61.97 -71.26
CA LYS A 51 -8.01 61.46 -69.96
C LYS A 51 -8.54 60.07 -69.65
N LEU A 52 -9.81 59.80 -69.95
CA LEU A 52 -10.42 58.48 -69.74
C LEU A 52 -9.78 57.41 -70.66
N LEU A 53 -9.55 57.77 -71.92
CA LEU A 53 -8.87 56.90 -72.90
C LEU A 53 -7.43 56.60 -72.50
N LYS A 54 -6.67 57.58 -71.98
CA LYS A 54 -5.32 57.34 -71.46
C LYS A 54 -5.31 56.35 -70.30
N LYS A 55 -6.24 56.48 -69.34
CA LYS A 55 -6.35 55.51 -68.23
C LYS A 55 -6.66 54.10 -68.73
N ARG A 56 -7.57 53.94 -69.69
CA ARG A 56 -7.87 52.63 -70.30
C ARG A 56 -6.67 52.04 -71.03
N LEU A 57 -5.85 52.86 -71.69
CA LEU A 57 -4.62 52.40 -72.34
C LEU A 57 -3.59 51.92 -71.30
N GLU A 58 -3.40 52.65 -70.20
CA GLU A 58 -2.52 52.21 -69.10
C GLU A 58 -2.98 50.89 -68.46
N GLU A 59 -4.29 50.73 -68.24
CA GLU A 59 -4.87 49.47 -67.74
C GLU A 59 -4.64 48.31 -68.73
N LEU A 60 -4.82 48.55 -70.03
CA LEU A 60 -4.58 47.54 -71.07
C LEU A 60 -3.09 47.17 -71.18
N GLU A 61 -2.18 48.14 -71.07
CA GLU A 61 -0.75 47.88 -71.06
C GLU A 61 -0.32 47.06 -69.83
N ASN A 62 -0.84 47.37 -68.65
CA ASN A 62 -0.59 46.60 -67.44
C ASN A 62 -1.15 45.17 -67.55
N ASN A 63 -2.36 45.02 -68.09
CA ASN A 63 -2.94 43.70 -68.34
C ASN A 63 -2.11 42.90 -69.35
N LYS A 64 -1.57 43.55 -70.38
CA LYS A 64 -0.68 42.91 -71.36
C LYS A 64 0.62 42.44 -70.70
N LYS A 65 1.23 43.26 -69.83
CA LYS A 65 2.42 42.88 -69.06
C LYS A 65 2.14 41.69 -68.13
N ASN A 66 1.03 41.72 -67.40
CA ASN A 66 0.63 40.61 -66.53
C ASN A 66 0.40 39.32 -67.32
N LEU A 67 -0.22 39.41 -68.51
CA LEU A 67 -0.40 38.28 -69.42
C LEU A 67 0.93 37.71 -69.92
N THR A 68 1.89 38.57 -70.26
CA THR A 68 3.22 38.11 -70.68
C THR A 68 3.98 37.43 -69.53
N ASP A 69 3.88 37.96 -68.32
CA ASP A 69 4.55 37.39 -67.15
C ASP A 69 3.95 36.04 -66.75
N LEU A 70 2.61 35.92 -66.79
CA LEU A 70 1.93 34.64 -66.57
C LEU A 70 2.30 33.61 -67.63
N LYS A 71 2.40 34.02 -68.91
CA LYS A 71 2.80 33.13 -70.00
C LYS A 71 4.25 32.65 -69.84
N ASN A 72 5.14 33.52 -69.37
CA ASN A 72 6.54 33.15 -69.11
C ASN A 72 6.66 32.19 -67.92
N LYS A 73 5.95 32.47 -66.81
CA LYS A 73 5.90 31.56 -65.65
C LYS A 73 5.35 30.19 -66.00
N LEU A 74 4.30 30.13 -66.82
CA LEU A 74 3.73 28.87 -67.30
C LEU A 74 4.77 28.08 -68.12
N LYS A 75 5.48 28.75 -69.04
CA LYS A 75 6.56 28.11 -69.82
C LYS A 75 7.69 27.60 -68.93
N GLU A 76 8.10 28.35 -67.92
CA GLU A 76 9.13 27.92 -66.99
C GLU A 76 8.69 26.67 -66.21
N MET A 77 7.45 26.63 -65.71
CA MET A 77 6.92 25.45 -65.01
C MET A 77 6.85 24.22 -65.92
N LEU A 78 6.37 24.39 -67.16
CA LEU A 78 6.34 23.31 -68.17
C LEU A 78 7.75 22.77 -68.47
N SER A 79 8.73 23.66 -68.64
CA SER A 79 10.11 23.27 -68.93
C SER A 79 10.80 22.53 -67.78
N LYS A 80 10.51 22.88 -66.52
CA LYS A 80 11.08 22.21 -65.33
C LYS A 80 10.57 20.77 -65.18
N GLU A 81 9.33 20.54 -65.55
CA GLU A 81 8.67 19.22 -65.51
C GLU A 81 8.89 18.41 -66.81
N GLY A 82 9.60 18.98 -67.80
CA GLY A 82 9.98 18.30 -69.04
C GLY A 82 8.89 18.24 -70.12
N TYR A 83 7.89 19.12 -70.07
CA TYR A 83 6.80 19.19 -71.05
C TYR A 83 6.90 20.44 -71.95
N THR A 84 6.53 20.30 -73.21
CA THR A 84 6.61 21.40 -74.19
C THR A 84 5.30 22.20 -74.31
N ASP A 85 4.15 21.56 -74.06
CA ASP A 85 2.84 22.19 -74.10
C ASP A 85 1.87 21.62 -73.05
N VAL A 86 0.87 22.43 -72.67
CA VAL A 86 -0.20 22.05 -71.73
C VAL A 86 -0.99 20.85 -72.25
N GLN A 87 -1.08 20.69 -73.57
CA GLN A 87 -1.74 19.54 -74.20
C GLN A 87 -0.99 18.22 -73.97
N GLU A 88 0.35 18.23 -73.83
CA GLU A 88 1.11 17.00 -73.53
C GLU A 88 0.84 16.51 -72.11
N ILE A 89 0.67 17.43 -71.16
CA ILE A 89 0.28 17.10 -69.77
C ILE A 89 -1.13 16.50 -69.76
N LEU A 90 -2.07 17.15 -70.44
CA LEU A 90 -3.44 16.67 -70.55
C LEU A 90 -3.54 15.30 -71.23
N ALA A 91 -2.74 15.06 -72.29
CA ALA A 91 -2.68 13.78 -72.99
C ALA A 91 -2.03 12.68 -72.14
N LYS A 92 -0.94 12.97 -71.43
CA LYS A 92 -0.22 11.98 -70.60
C LYS A 92 -1.06 11.51 -69.41
N PHE A 93 -1.83 12.41 -68.81
CA PHE A 93 -2.71 12.09 -67.69
C PHE A 93 -4.18 11.86 -68.10
N ASN A 94 -4.46 11.84 -69.41
CA ASN A 94 -5.76 11.53 -69.99
C ASN A 94 -6.93 12.46 -69.55
N PHE A 95 -6.65 13.75 -69.32
CA PHE A 95 -7.65 14.75 -68.96
C PHE A 95 -8.08 15.57 -70.17
N LYS A 96 -9.37 15.88 -70.29
CA LYS A 96 -9.90 16.62 -71.45
C LYS A 96 -9.62 18.12 -71.36
N ASN A 97 -9.56 18.67 -70.15
CA ASN A 97 -9.39 20.10 -69.90
C ASN A 97 -8.57 20.37 -68.62
N LEU A 98 -7.93 21.54 -68.56
CA LEU A 98 -7.16 22.01 -67.40
C LEU A 98 -7.97 22.03 -66.08
N LYS A 99 -9.29 22.22 -66.19
CA LYS A 99 -10.20 22.21 -65.04
C LYS A 99 -10.34 20.82 -64.40
N GLU A 100 -10.35 19.76 -65.21
CA GLU A 100 -10.40 18.37 -64.70
C GLU A 100 -9.09 18.01 -64.00
N LEU A 101 -7.94 18.39 -64.59
CA LEU A 101 -6.63 18.23 -63.96
C LEU A 101 -6.56 18.97 -62.61
N HIS A 102 -7.06 20.21 -62.54
CA HIS A 102 -7.06 20.97 -61.31
C HIS A 102 -7.94 20.32 -60.22
N GLN A 103 -9.13 19.81 -60.59
CA GLN A 103 -10.00 19.08 -59.66
C GLN A 103 -9.33 17.79 -59.17
N TYR A 104 -8.64 17.07 -60.05
CA TYR A 104 -7.90 15.86 -59.67
C TYR A 104 -6.75 16.17 -58.70
N VAL A 105 -5.99 17.25 -58.94
CA VAL A 105 -4.93 17.70 -58.03
C VAL A 105 -5.50 18.11 -56.67
N ILE A 106 -6.66 18.78 -56.65
CA ILE A 106 -7.35 19.10 -55.38
C ILE A 106 -7.73 17.80 -54.65
N SER A 107 -8.36 16.84 -55.32
CA SER A 107 -8.72 15.57 -54.67
C SER A 107 -7.50 14.80 -54.17
N LEU A 108 -6.39 14.81 -54.92
CA LEU A 108 -5.16 14.13 -54.51
C LEU A 108 -4.53 14.80 -53.28
N ASN A 109 -4.53 16.14 -53.24
CA ASN A 109 -4.03 16.88 -52.09
C ASN A 109 -4.92 16.67 -50.86
N GLU A 110 -6.24 16.57 -51.04
CA GLU A 110 -7.15 16.21 -49.96
C GLU A 110 -6.91 14.77 -49.46
N GLU A 111 -6.70 13.81 -50.36
CA GLU A 111 -6.34 12.44 -49.98
C GLU A 111 -4.99 12.37 -49.27
N TYR A 112 -3.99 13.10 -49.77
CA TYR A 112 -2.67 13.19 -49.15
C TYR A 112 -2.76 13.78 -47.75
N ALA A 113 -3.46 14.91 -47.57
CA ALA A 113 -3.67 15.52 -46.27
C ALA A 113 -4.41 14.57 -45.31
N ARG A 114 -5.41 13.81 -45.79
CA ARG A 114 -6.06 12.78 -44.96
C ARG A 114 -5.09 11.68 -44.54
N LYS A 115 -4.28 11.17 -45.47
CA LYS A 115 -3.28 10.12 -45.18
C LYS A 115 -2.19 10.62 -44.23
N GLU A 116 -1.75 11.86 -44.36
CA GLU A 116 -0.82 12.50 -43.45
C GLU A 116 -1.39 12.56 -42.02
N THR A 117 -2.64 13.01 -41.87
CA THR A 117 -3.31 13.00 -40.55
C THR A 117 -3.51 11.60 -39.96
N GLU A 118 -3.66 10.58 -40.82
CA GLU A 118 -3.77 9.18 -40.40
C GLU A 118 -2.42 8.64 -39.92
N ILE A 119 -1.33 9.00 -40.60
CA ILE A 119 0.04 8.67 -40.18
C ILE A 119 0.36 9.31 -38.82
N ASP A 120 0.02 10.58 -38.62
CA ASP A 120 0.27 11.26 -37.34
C ASP A 120 -0.45 10.57 -36.18
N LYS A 121 -1.71 10.15 -36.40
CA LYS A 121 -2.47 9.38 -35.40
C LYS A 121 -1.83 8.03 -35.11
N LEU A 122 -1.40 7.30 -36.15
CA LEU A 122 -0.72 6.02 -36.00
C LEU A 122 0.61 6.17 -35.24
N ILE A 123 1.37 7.24 -35.48
CA ILE A 123 2.60 7.54 -34.73
C ILE A 123 2.27 7.80 -33.26
N GLU A 124 1.21 8.56 -32.98
CA GLU A 124 0.78 8.81 -31.60
C GLU A 124 0.38 7.51 -30.90
N ASP A 125 -0.38 6.65 -31.58
CA ASP A 125 -0.83 5.35 -31.05
C ASP A 125 0.34 4.39 -30.83
N ILE A 126 1.30 4.33 -31.76
CA ILE A 126 2.54 3.55 -31.58
C ILE A 126 3.29 4.03 -30.33
N SER A 127 3.42 5.35 -30.14
CA SER A 127 4.11 5.90 -28.97
C SER A 127 3.40 5.59 -27.65
N LYS A 128 2.08 5.40 -27.66
CA LYS A 128 1.30 5.00 -26.49
C LYS A 128 1.51 3.52 -26.20
N ILE A 129 1.43 2.67 -27.23
CA ILE A 129 1.65 1.23 -27.11
C ILE A 129 3.07 0.93 -26.64
N GLU A 130 4.09 1.64 -27.14
CA GLU A 130 5.47 1.47 -26.69
C GLU A 130 5.62 1.80 -25.19
N ARG A 131 4.96 2.85 -24.71
CA ARG A 131 4.94 3.19 -23.27
C ARG A 131 4.25 2.12 -22.43
N GLU A 132 3.12 1.59 -22.90
CA GLU A 132 2.42 0.48 -22.24
C GLU A 132 3.27 -0.80 -22.19
N ILE A 133 4.02 -1.10 -23.25
CA ILE A 133 4.94 -2.23 -23.29
C ILE A 133 6.04 -2.07 -22.24
N ASP A 134 6.63 -0.88 -22.11
CA ASP A 134 7.67 -0.61 -21.12
C ASP A 134 7.14 -0.72 -19.68
N GLU A 135 5.92 -0.25 -19.42
CA GLU A 135 5.26 -0.40 -18.11
C GLU A 135 5.02 -1.88 -17.78
N LEU A 136 4.45 -2.65 -18.72
CA LEU A 136 4.22 -4.09 -18.55
C LEU A 136 5.52 -4.88 -18.36
N GLN A 137 6.63 -4.47 -18.98
CA GLN A 137 7.93 -5.08 -18.76
C GLN A 137 8.44 -4.86 -17.34
N ARG A 138 8.28 -3.64 -16.79
CA ARG A 138 8.64 -3.36 -15.39
C ARG A 138 7.80 -4.16 -14.40
N GLU A 139 6.48 -4.22 -14.61
CA GLU A 139 5.59 -5.03 -13.77
C GLU A 139 5.98 -6.52 -13.79
N LYS A 140 6.36 -7.05 -14.96
CA LYS A 140 6.84 -8.42 -15.09
C LYS A 140 8.12 -8.67 -14.29
N GLU A 141 9.06 -7.73 -14.28
CA GLU A 141 10.29 -7.84 -13.47
C GLU A 141 9.99 -7.82 -11.97
N GLU A 142 9.05 -6.98 -11.53
CA GLU A 142 8.59 -6.95 -10.15
C GLU A 142 7.92 -8.26 -9.74
N MET A 143 7.05 -8.82 -10.59
CA MET A 143 6.45 -10.13 -10.35
C MET A 143 7.50 -11.23 -10.17
N ILE A 144 8.57 -11.22 -10.97
CA ILE A 144 9.66 -12.21 -10.83
C ILE A 144 10.38 -12.08 -9.49
N LYS A 145 10.57 -10.85 -8.98
CA LYS A 145 11.17 -10.62 -7.65
C LYS A 145 10.27 -11.14 -6.54
N ILE A 146 8.98 -10.80 -6.58
CA ILE A 146 7.98 -11.27 -5.61
C ILE A 146 7.90 -12.80 -5.61
N ASP A 147 7.94 -13.44 -6.78
CA ASP A 147 7.85 -14.90 -6.89
C ASP A 147 9.07 -15.61 -6.29
N LYS A 148 10.26 -14.98 -6.33
CA LYS A 148 11.46 -15.46 -5.62
C LYS A 148 11.28 -15.38 -4.10
N GLU A 149 10.80 -14.24 -3.59
CA GLU A 149 10.54 -14.05 -2.15
C GLU A 149 9.50 -15.06 -1.63
N ILE A 150 8.43 -15.30 -2.40
CA ILE A 150 7.41 -16.30 -2.05
C ILE A 150 8.04 -17.70 -1.95
N LYS A 151 8.93 -18.08 -2.87
CA LYS A 151 9.62 -19.37 -2.84
C LYS A 151 10.53 -19.51 -1.62
N GLU A 152 11.24 -18.44 -1.26
CA GLU A 152 12.11 -18.40 -0.07
C GLU A 152 11.30 -18.51 1.22
N ASN A 153 10.23 -17.72 1.34
CA ASN A 153 9.32 -17.77 2.48
C ASN A 153 8.64 -19.13 2.62
N LYS A 154 8.27 -19.79 1.52
CA LYS A 154 7.74 -21.16 1.54
C LYS A 154 8.76 -22.17 2.08
N LYS A 155 10.04 -22.06 1.72
CA LYS A 155 11.11 -22.91 2.28
C LYS A 155 11.26 -22.71 3.78
N ILE A 156 11.30 -21.45 4.24
CA ILE A 156 11.38 -21.12 5.67
C ILE A 156 10.17 -21.68 6.42
N LEU A 157 8.96 -21.52 5.88
CA LEU A 157 7.74 -22.04 6.48
C LEU A 157 7.78 -23.56 6.61
N GLN A 158 8.22 -24.28 5.57
CA GLN A 158 8.38 -25.74 5.63
C GLN A 158 9.38 -26.15 6.70
N HIS A 159 10.51 -25.45 6.79
CA HIS A 159 11.52 -25.69 7.82
C HIS A 159 10.94 -25.46 9.24
N LEU A 160 10.22 -24.36 9.45
CA LEU A 160 9.55 -24.07 10.72
C LEU A 160 8.48 -25.10 11.09
N ILE A 161 7.69 -25.57 10.12
CA ILE A 161 6.72 -26.65 10.33
C ILE A 161 7.42 -27.94 10.74
N HIS A 162 8.54 -28.27 10.08
CA HIS A 162 9.35 -29.44 10.43
C HIS A 162 9.93 -29.34 11.84
N LEU A 163 10.57 -28.21 12.19
CA LEU A 163 11.05 -27.93 13.54
C LEU A 163 9.92 -28.06 14.57
N ARG A 164 8.75 -27.46 14.30
CA ARG A 164 7.61 -27.48 15.22
C ARG A 164 7.06 -28.89 15.43
N ARG A 165 6.87 -29.66 14.36
CA ARG A 165 6.23 -30.99 14.40
C ARG A 165 7.17 -32.08 14.90
N VAL A 166 8.42 -32.07 14.45
CA VAL A 166 9.39 -33.13 14.71
C VAL A 166 10.21 -32.82 15.95
N LEU A 167 10.73 -31.60 16.04
CA LEU A 167 11.69 -31.25 17.09
C LEU A 167 11.05 -30.59 18.30
N MET A 168 9.87 -29.98 18.23
CA MET A 168 9.31 -29.20 19.35
C MET A 168 8.04 -29.77 19.97
N LYS A 169 7.29 -30.65 19.27
CA LYS A 169 5.95 -31.10 19.72
C LYS A 169 5.96 -31.68 21.14
N ASN A 170 7.04 -32.37 21.50
CA ASN A 170 7.25 -32.90 22.85
C ASN A 170 8.60 -32.49 23.47
N PHE A 171 9.54 -31.95 22.69
CA PHE A 171 10.88 -31.67 23.20
C PHE A 171 10.87 -30.60 24.28
N LEU A 172 10.20 -29.46 24.11
CA LEU A 172 10.30 -28.41 25.12
C LEU A 172 9.68 -28.86 26.45
N SER A 173 8.51 -29.49 26.43
CA SER A 173 7.84 -29.99 27.63
C SER A 173 8.58 -31.19 28.24
N GLN A 174 8.97 -32.18 27.44
CA GLN A 174 9.72 -33.34 27.95
C GLN A 174 11.13 -32.94 28.39
N TRP A 175 11.85 -32.10 27.66
CA TRP A 175 13.20 -31.65 28.01
C TRP A 175 13.17 -30.77 29.26
N VAL A 176 12.23 -29.81 29.37
CA VAL A 176 12.10 -29.00 30.59
C VAL A 176 11.76 -29.89 31.79
N VAL A 177 10.82 -30.83 31.65
CA VAL A 177 10.50 -31.75 32.75
C VAL A 177 11.70 -32.63 33.07
N GLN A 178 12.29 -33.32 32.09
CA GLN A 178 13.35 -34.31 32.26
C GLN A 178 14.68 -33.73 32.72
N LYS A 179 15.11 -32.59 32.16
CA LYS A 179 16.43 -32.00 32.44
C LYS A 179 16.40 -30.94 33.54
N ARG A 180 15.29 -30.22 33.69
CA ARG A 180 15.22 -29.08 34.64
C ARG A 180 14.37 -29.37 35.87
N LEU A 181 13.21 -30.01 35.71
CA LEU A 181 12.29 -30.23 36.84
C LEU A 181 12.62 -31.50 37.62
N LEU A 182 12.96 -32.60 36.94
CA LEU A 182 13.22 -33.86 37.62
C LEU A 182 14.36 -33.73 38.65
N GLY A 183 15.46 -33.06 38.32
CA GLY A 183 16.57 -32.86 39.27
C GLY A 183 16.12 -32.14 40.54
N THR A 184 15.39 -31.04 40.39
CA THR A 184 14.86 -30.27 41.53
C THR A 184 13.83 -31.05 42.33
N ILE A 185 12.94 -31.78 41.65
CA ILE A 185 11.93 -32.63 42.30
C ILE A 185 12.60 -33.74 43.10
N LYS A 186 13.60 -34.44 42.53
CA LYS A 186 14.38 -35.48 43.24
C LYS A 186 15.00 -34.93 44.51
N HIS A 187 15.71 -33.80 44.40
CA HIS A 187 16.36 -33.16 45.53
C HIS A 187 15.36 -32.72 46.62
N THR A 188 14.25 -32.11 46.22
CA THR A 188 13.24 -31.63 47.17
C THR A 188 12.43 -32.79 47.76
N ALA A 189 12.19 -33.87 47.01
CA ALA A 189 11.53 -35.06 47.54
C ALA A 189 12.45 -35.82 48.51
N ALA A 190 13.75 -35.88 48.25
CA ALA A 190 14.73 -36.53 49.12
C ALA A 190 14.78 -35.90 50.52
N SER A 191 14.63 -34.57 50.64
CA SER A 191 14.59 -33.92 51.96
C SER A 191 13.41 -34.36 52.82
N TYR A 192 12.28 -34.74 52.21
CA TYR A 192 11.13 -35.32 52.93
C TYR A 192 11.29 -36.82 53.16
N LEU A 193 11.79 -37.53 52.15
CA LEU A 193 11.85 -38.98 52.15
C LEU A 193 12.62 -39.53 53.34
N LEU A 194 13.77 -38.93 53.65
CA LEU A 194 14.65 -39.42 54.70
C LEU A 194 13.93 -39.47 56.06
N ARG A 195 13.22 -38.40 56.45
CA ARG A 195 12.47 -38.38 57.71
C ARG A 195 11.22 -39.25 57.65
N PHE A 196 10.45 -39.19 56.56
CA PHE A 196 9.20 -39.97 56.43
C PHE A 196 9.40 -41.48 56.47
N THR A 197 10.63 -41.93 56.20
CA THR A 197 11.02 -43.33 56.17
C THR A 197 11.95 -43.70 57.32
N CYS A 198 12.12 -42.80 58.31
CA CYS A 198 13.01 -42.95 59.47
C CYS A 198 14.44 -43.35 59.09
N GLY A 199 14.97 -42.77 58.00
CA GLY A 199 16.32 -43.01 57.51
C GLY A 199 16.46 -44.20 56.55
N GLN A 200 15.39 -44.97 56.29
CA GLN A 200 15.48 -46.15 55.41
C GLN A 200 15.80 -45.78 53.95
N TYR A 201 15.18 -44.72 53.43
CA TYR A 201 15.40 -44.29 52.05
C TYR A 201 15.96 -42.87 52.03
N SER A 202 17.15 -42.70 51.44
CA SER A 202 17.86 -41.41 51.39
C SER A 202 17.55 -40.60 50.13
N ASN A 203 17.21 -41.28 49.03
CA ASN A 203 17.11 -40.63 47.73
C ASN A 203 15.99 -41.22 46.88
N VAL A 204 15.29 -40.34 46.16
CA VAL A 204 14.33 -40.70 45.12
C VAL A 204 14.95 -40.40 43.78
N ASP A 205 15.02 -41.42 42.93
CA ASP A 205 15.37 -41.26 41.53
C ASP A 205 14.12 -41.37 40.64
N LEU A 206 14.11 -40.52 39.61
CA LEU A 206 13.06 -40.38 38.61
C LEU A 206 13.74 -40.48 37.25
N VAL A 207 13.62 -41.65 36.63
CA VAL A 207 14.34 -41.97 35.39
C VAL A 207 13.34 -41.96 34.22
N PRO A 208 13.57 -41.15 33.18
CA PRO A 208 12.71 -41.18 31.99
C PRO A 208 12.76 -42.55 31.32
N THR A 209 11.60 -43.12 30.99
CA THR A 209 11.53 -44.38 30.24
C THR A 209 11.52 -44.12 28.74
N LYS A 210 11.93 -45.14 27.97
CA LYS A 210 11.83 -45.08 26.50
C LYS A 210 10.36 -44.89 26.10
N PRO A 211 10.07 -44.09 25.07
CA PRO A 211 8.70 -43.89 24.61
C PRO A 211 8.08 -45.21 24.15
N THR A 212 6.97 -45.59 24.76
CA THR A 212 6.18 -46.77 24.39
C THR A 212 4.91 -46.32 23.67
N GLY A 213 4.96 -46.33 22.34
CA GLY A 213 3.82 -45.99 21.47
C GLY A 213 3.40 -44.51 21.56
N GLU A 214 2.09 -44.25 21.46
CA GLU A 214 1.52 -42.88 21.41
C GLU A 214 1.61 -42.10 22.73
N ARG A 215 1.82 -42.77 23.87
CA ARG A 215 1.81 -42.15 25.21
C ARG A 215 3.14 -41.45 25.57
N GLY A 216 4.15 -41.51 24.71
CA GLY A 216 5.44 -40.85 24.92
C GLY A 216 6.29 -41.50 26.03
N SER A 217 7.37 -40.82 26.44
CA SER A 217 8.26 -41.28 27.52
C SER A 217 7.57 -41.16 28.88
N GLY A 218 7.53 -42.24 29.66
CA GLY A 218 7.11 -42.22 31.06
C GLY A 218 8.24 -41.84 32.02
N ILE A 219 7.97 -41.91 33.32
CA ILE A 219 8.96 -41.72 34.38
C ILE A 219 8.88 -42.93 35.31
N LEU A 220 10.02 -43.61 35.50
CA LEU A 220 10.20 -44.68 36.46
C LEU A 220 10.62 -44.09 37.81
N LEU A 221 9.95 -44.51 38.87
CA LEU A 221 10.29 -44.18 40.26
C LEU A 221 11.15 -45.30 40.84
N THR A 222 12.33 -44.94 41.34
CA THR A 222 13.23 -45.83 42.08
C THR A 222 13.71 -45.15 43.34
N VAL A 223 13.92 -45.91 44.42
CA VAL A 223 14.46 -45.41 45.68
C VAL A 223 15.63 -46.27 46.12
N LEU A 224 16.64 -45.66 46.74
CA LEU A 224 17.77 -46.38 47.33
C LEU A 224 17.44 -46.72 48.77
N ASP A 225 17.45 -48.01 49.12
CA ASP A 225 17.38 -48.47 50.51
C ASP A 225 18.79 -48.44 51.11
N GLU A 226 18.99 -47.63 52.15
CA GLU A 226 20.28 -47.49 52.83
C GLU A 226 20.64 -48.73 53.66
N SER A 227 19.64 -49.52 54.06
CA SER A 227 19.86 -50.71 54.89
C SER A 227 20.48 -51.84 54.08
N ASP A 228 19.97 -52.04 52.87
CA ASP A 228 20.34 -53.17 51.99
C ASP A 228 21.29 -52.74 50.86
N GLY A 229 21.44 -51.44 50.60
CA GLY A 229 22.14 -50.90 49.43
C GLY A 229 21.44 -51.20 48.09
N ILE A 230 20.17 -51.63 48.14
CA ILE A 230 19.40 -52.08 46.96
C ILE A 230 18.52 -50.95 46.45
N VAL A 231 18.52 -50.77 45.13
CA VAL A 231 17.57 -49.88 44.46
C VAL A 231 16.23 -50.59 44.28
N LYS A 232 15.20 -50.13 44.99
CA LYS A 232 13.84 -50.69 44.96
C LYS A 232 12.97 -49.90 43.99
N SER A 233 12.22 -50.61 43.12
CA SER A 233 11.18 -50.01 42.29
C SER A 233 9.86 -49.88 43.07
N LYS A 234 8.90 -49.11 42.56
CA LYS A 234 7.57 -48.95 43.18
C LYS A 234 6.93 -50.29 43.59
N ASP A 235 7.06 -51.32 42.77
CA ASP A 235 6.41 -52.61 43.00
C ASP A 235 7.06 -53.39 44.15
N MET A 236 8.33 -53.12 44.44
CA MET A 236 9.09 -53.73 45.54
C MET A 236 8.87 -53.05 46.89
N LEU A 237 8.21 -51.89 46.91
CA LEU A 237 7.95 -51.15 48.15
C LEU A 237 6.74 -51.72 48.90
N SER A 238 6.84 -51.76 50.24
CA SER A 238 5.70 -52.07 51.11
C SER A 238 4.62 -50.99 51.02
N PHE A 239 3.40 -51.26 51.52
CA PHE A 239 2.32 -50.28 51.52
C PHE A 239 2.69 -48.99 52.29
N GLY A 240 3.36 -49.12 53.44
CA GLY A 240 3.83 -47.97 54.20
C GLY A 240 4.94 -47.19 53.50
N ASP A 241 5.89 -47.89 52.87
CA ASP A 241 6.95 -47.22 52.11
C ASP A 241 6.41 -46.49 50.89
N ARG A 242 5.44 -47.09 50.17
CA ARG A 242 4.74 -46.42 49.07
C ARG A 242 4.00 -45.16 49.54
N THR A 243 3.42 -45.21 50.74
CA THR A 243 2.71 -44.07 51.33
C THR A 243 3.69 -42.94 51.68
N ALA A 244 4.81 -43.26 52.35
CA ALA A 244 5.85 -42.30 52.69
C ALA A 244 6.52 -41.69 51.44
N VAL A 245 6.95 -42.52 50.48
CA VAL A 245 7.54 -42.07 49.21
C VAL A 245 6.54 -41.24 48.41
N GLY A 246 5.28 -41.66 48.36
CA GLY A 246 4.21 -40.96 47.66
C GLY A 246 3.94 -39.58 48.26
N LEU A 247 3.91 -39.48 49.60
CA LEU A 247 3.75 -38.21 50.29
C LEU A 247 4.96 -37.29 50.08
N ALA A 248 6.18 -37.81 50.24
CA ALA A 248 7.43 -37.07 50.01
C ALA A 248 7.50 -36.51 48.58
N LEU A 249 7.10 -37.31 47.58
CA LEU A 249 7.07 -36.88 46.18
C LEU A 249 6.01 -35.81 45.94
N ARG A 250 4.81 -35.94 46.51
CA ARG A 250 3.73 -34.93 46.38
C ARG A 250 4.17 -33.59 46.97
N LEU A 251 4.75 -33.59 48.16
CA LEU A 251 5.28 -32.37 48.79
C LEU A 251 6.47 -31.81 48.01
N GLY A 252 7.39 -32.67 47.56
CA GLY A 252 8.52 -32.28 46.71
C GLY A 252 8.09 -31.62 45.41
N ILE A 253 7.06 -32.14 44.75
CA ILE A 253 6.46 -31.52 43.56
C ILE A 253 5.81 -30.19 43.93
N SER A 254 4.96 -30.13 44.95
CA SER A 254 4.27 -28.90 45.37
C SER A 254 5.26 -27.78 45.72
N LYS A 255 6.35 -28.10 46.43
CA LYS A 255 7.41 -27.16 46.79
C LYS A 255 8.31 -26.77 45.61
N THR A 256 8.50 -27.68 44.65
CA THR A 256 9.16 -27.31 43.40
C THR A 256 8.28 -26.35 42.58
N MET A 257 6.98 -26.65 42.45
CA MET A 257 6.02 -25.83 41.71
C MET A 257 5.81 -24.45 42.35
N SER A 258 5.93 -24.34 43.67
CA SER A 258 5.91 -23.05 44.36
C SER A 258 7.11 -22.17 43.97
N ARG A 259 8.26 -22.75 43.63
CA ARG A 259 9.52 -22.02 43.34
C ARG A 259 9.83 -21.82 41.85
N ILE A 260 9.05 -22.39 40.92
CA ILE A 260 9.35 -22.33 39.48
C ILE A 260 9.17 -20.91 38.93
N LYS A 261 10.26 -20.35 38.39
CA LYS A 261 10.24 -19.21 37.46
C LYS A 261 10.13 -19.72 36.01
N PRO A 262 9.19 -19.20 35.19
CA PRO A 262 9.08 -19.57 33.79
C PRO A 262 10.36 -19.29 32.98
N LEU A 263 11.03 -18.17 33.28
CA LEU A 263 12.28 -17.73 32.66
C LEU A 263 13.19 -17.10 33.73
N LYS A 264 14.52 -17.07 33.51
CA LYS A 264 15.51 -16.51 34.46
C LYS A 264 15.24 -15.03 34.76
N GLU A 265 14.73 -14.30 33.77
CA GLU A 265 14.40 -12.87 33.83
C GLU A 265 12.94 -12.59 34.21
N SER A 266 12.13 -13.63 34.40
CA SER A 266 10.74 -13.46 34.80
C SER A 266 10.68 -12.87 36.21
N PRO A 267 9.85 -11.84 36.47
CA PRO A 267 9.68 -11.29 37.80
C PRO A 267 9.28 -12.41 38.75
N GLN A 268 9.86 -12.42 39.95
CA GLN A 268 9.56 -13.39 41.00
C GLN A 268 8.14 -13.16 41.51
N LYS A 269 7.15 -13.61 40.73
CA LYS A 269 5.78 -13.73 41.23
C LYS A 269 5.80 -14.80 42.32
N THR A 270 5.23 -14.43 43.47
CA THR A 270 5.06 -15.27 44.65
C THR A 270 4.57 -16.67 44.30
N PRO A 271 4.96 -17.70 45.08
CA PRO A 271 4.63 -19.09 44.81
C PRO A 271 3.15 -19.28 44.47
N ARG A 272 2.85 -20.00 43.38
CA ARG A 272 1.46 -20.34 43.01
C ARG A 272 0.77 -21.25 44.02
N ILE A 273 1.56 -21.98 44.84
CA ILE A 273 1.07 -22.90 45.87
C ILE A 273 1.57 -22.40 47.21
N ARG A 274 0.66 -21.83 48.01
CA ARG A 274 0.93 -21.31 49.36
C ARG A 274 0.39 -22.22 50.46
N CYS A 275 -0.69 -22.95 50.16
CA CYS A 275 -1.33 -23.87 51.08
C CYS A 275 -1.33 -25.30 50.52
N VAL A 276 -1.18 -26.30 51.39
CA VAL A 276 -1.30 -27.72 51.06
C VAL A 276 -2.37 -28.35 51.95
N LEU A 277 -3.30 -29.10 51.35
CA LEU A 277 -4.29 -29.88 52.07
C LEU A 277 -3.97 -31.35 51.88
N LEU A 278 -3.75 -32.07 52.97
CA LEU A 278 -3.44 -33.49 52.99
C LEU A 278 -4.60 -34.25 53.63
N ASP A 279 -5.30 -35.04 52.82
CA ASP A 279 -6.41 -35.87 53.26
C ASP A 279 -5.94 -37.30 53.54
N GLU A 280 -5.96 -37.69 54.81
CA GLU A 280 -5.54 -38.99 55.34
C GLU A 280 -4.16 -39.49 54.85
N PRO A 281 -3.10 -38.65 54.85
CA PRO A 281 -1.80 -39.07 54.31
C PRO A 281 -1.07 -40.08 55.21
N LEU A 282 -1.53 -40.28 56.45
CA LEU A 282 -0.83 -41.05 57.49
C LEU A 282 -1.31 -42.50 57.62
N GLY A 283 -2.41 -42.89 56.96
CA GLY A 283 -3.07 -44.19 57.21
C GLY A 283 -2.23 -45.43 56.92
N GLY A 284 -1.18 -45.31 56.08
CA GLY A 284 -0.26 -46.41 55.79
C GLY A 284 1.01 -46.43 56.64
N LEU A 285 1.19 -45.49 57.56
CA LEU A 285 2.42 -45.29 58.32
C LEU A 285 2.27 -45.81 59.76
N ASP A 286 3.36 -46.33 60.33
CA ASP A 286 3.43 -46.73 61.73
C ASP A 286 3.59 -45.51 62.66
N VAL A 287 3.51 -45.73 63.97
CA VAL A 287 3.55 -44.65 64.98
C VAL A 287 4.81 -43.80 64.83
N SER A 288 5.97 -44.44 64.69
CA SER A 288 7.27 -43.76 64.56
C SER A 288 7.34 -42.88 63.31
N ARG A 289 6.94 -43.39 62.14
CA ARG A 289 6.95 -42.61 60.90
C ARG A 289 5.91 -41.52 60.90
N ARG A 290 4.73 -41.74 61.50
CA ARG A 290 3.71 -40.68 61.63
C ARG A 290 4.24 -39.49 62.42
N LYS A 291 4.95 -39.76 63.51
CA LYS A 291 5.59 -38.72 64.32
C LYS A 291 6.60 -37.92 63.49
N GLU A 292 7.53 -38.60 62.82
CA GLU A 292 8.53 -37.95 61.95
C GLU A 292 7.90 -37.11 60.82
N VAL A 293 6.80 -37.60 60.23
CA VAL A 293 6.06 -36.85 59.20
C VAL A 293 5.47 -35.58 59.79
N VAL A 294 4.77 -35.68 60.92
CA VAL A 294 4.15 -34.51 61.56
C VAL A 294 5.22 -33.50 61.98
N ASP A 295 6.31 -33.95 62.60
CA ASP A 295 7.42 -33.09 63.02
C ASP A 295 8.00 -32.33 61.83
N GLN A 296 8.24 -33.01 60.72
CA GLN A 296 8.73 -32.35 59.51
C GLN A 296 7.70 -31.41 58.88
N LEU A 297 6.40 -31.72 58.93
CA LEU A 297 5.37 -30.83 58.38
C LEU A 297 5.23 -29.54 59.21
N VAL A 298 5.39 -29.62 60.53
CA VAL A 298 5.39 -28.44 61.43
C VAL A 298 6.61 -27.55 61.15
N GLU A 299 7.77 -28.15 60.91
CA GLU A 299 9.03 -27.45 60.62
C GLU A 299 9.13 -26.94 59.15
N ASP A 300 8.18 -27.25 58.27
CA ASP A 300 8.33 -26.95 56.84
C ASP A 300 8.04 -25.47 56.50
N GLU A 301 9.10 -24.70 56.29
CA GLU A 301 9.00 -23.30 55.82
C GLU A 301 8.68 -23.16 54.31
N GLY A 302 8.41 -24.26 53.61
CA GLY A 302 8.16 -24.27 52.17
C GLY A 302 6.75 -23.84 51.77
N PHE A 303 5.81 -23.86 52.72
CA PHE A 303 4.41 -23.49 52.52
C PHE A 303 3.98 -22.52 53.63
N GLU A 304 3.05 -21.62 53.31
CA GLU A 304 2.47 -20.70 54.31
C GLU A 304 1.53 -21.44 55.27
N GLN A 305 0.83 -22.47 54.78
CA GLN A 305 -0.09 -23.26 55.60
C GLN A 305 -0.21 -24.70 55.12
N ILE A 306 -0.17 -25.64 56.06
CA ILE A 306 -0.41 -27.06 55.80
C ILE A 306 -1.62 -27.49 56.62
N PHE A 307 -2.66 -27.99 55.96
CA PHE A 307 -3.81 -28.62 56.59
C PHE A 307 -3.67 -30.14 56.52
N LEU A 308 -3.64 -30.78 57.68
CA LEU A 308 -3.62 -32.23 57.80
C LEU A 308 -4.97 -32.71 58.31
N ILE A 309 -5.68 -33.47 57.48
CA ILE A 309 -6.91 -34.17 57.87
C ILE A 309 -6.53 -35.61 58.17
N THR A 310 -6.71 -36.04 59.41
CA THR A 310 -6.49 -37.44 59.75
C THR A 310 -7.29 -37.91 60.95
N HIS A 311 -7.65 -39.19 60.94
CA HIS A 311 -8.16 -39.92 62.10
C HIS A 311 -7.07 -40.64 62.91
N MET A 312 -5.80 -40.58 62.46
CA MET A 312 -4.67 -41.18 63.17
C MET A 312 -4.31 -40.39 64.43
N GLU A 313 -3.75 -41.09 65.42
CA GLU A 313 -3.15 -40.43 66.58
C GLU A 313 -1.85 -39.72 66.22
N ILE A 314 -1.74 -38.47 66.66
CA ILE A 314 -0.60 -37.58 66.49
C ILE A 314 0.02 -37.32 67.88
N ASP A 315 1.30 -37.63 68.03
CA ASP A 315 2.14 -37.14 69.12
C ASP A 315 2.40 -35.64 68.85
N ARG A 316 2.23 -34.73 69.83
CA ARG A 316 2.20 -33.23 69.68
C ARG A 316 0.85 -32.58 69.39
N LYS A 317 -0.24 -33.29 69.70
CA LYS A 317 -1.63 -32.77 69.68
C LYS A 317 -1.84 -31.42 70.41
N GLU A 318 -1.00 -31.05 71.38
CA GLU A 318 -1.14 -29.82 72.17
C GLU A 318 -0.44 -28.59 71.55
N GLU A 319 0.54 -28.82 70.67
CA GLU A 319 1.37 -27.79 70.06
C GLU A 319 0.82 -27.31 68.70
N ILE A 320 -0.16 -28.03 68.16
CA ILE A 320 -0.70 -27.79 66.81
C ILE A 320 -2.18 -27.39 66.92
N PRO A 321 -2.59 -26.24 66.32
CA PRO A 321 -4.00 -25.88 66.22
C PRO A 321 -4.80 -26.96 65.48
N ARG A 322 -5.96 -27.36 66.02
CA ARG A 322 -6.72 -28.49 65.47
C ARG A 322 -8.22 -28.22 65.42
N VAL A 323 -8.87 -28.77 64.40
CA VAL A 323 -10.33 -28.85 64.31
C VAL A 323 -10.73 -30.30 64.61
N ILE A 324 -11.46 -30.51 65.70
CA ILE A 324 -12.01 -31.81 66.05
C ILE A 324 -13.41 -31.92 65.48
N VAL A 325 -13.64 -32.94 64.66
CA VAL A 325 -14.97 -33.26 64.13
C VAL A 325 -15.52 -34.45 64.91
N ARG A 326 -16.70 -34.30 65.52
CA ARG A 326 -17.42 -35.35 66.24
C ARG A 326 -18.83 -35.51 65.67
N LYS A 327 -19.40 -36.70 65.83
CA LYS A 327 -20.78 -37.00 65.44
C LYS A 327 -21.67 -36.96 66.68
N GLU A 328 -22.65 -36.05 66.67
CA GLU A 328 -23.68 -35.95 67.70
C GLU A 328 -25.03 -36.34 67.09
N GLY A 329 -25.46 -37.59 67.33
CA GLY A 329 -26.64 -38.16 66.70
C GLY A 329 -26.50 -38.23 65.17
N ASN A 330 -27.34 -37.47 64.44
CA ASN A 330 -27.33 -37.40 62.98
C ASN A 330 -26.58 -36.17 62.42
N VAL A 331 -25.97 -35.35 63.28
CA VAL A 331 -25.27 -34.12 62.88
C VAL A 331 -23.77 -34.25 63.17
N SER A 332 -22.94 -33.64 62.32
CA SER A 332 -21.50 -33.50 62.57
C SER A 332 -21.23 -32.12 63.16
N VAL A 333 -20.53 -32.08 64.30
CA VAL A 333 -20.13 -30.85 65.00
C VAL A 333 -18.62 -30.72 64.90
N ALA A 334 -18.13 -29.52 64.59
CA ALA A 334 -16.72 -29.20 64.48
C ALA A 334 -16.33 -28.16 65.54
N GLU A 335 -15.28 -28.45 66.31
CA GLU A 335 -14.75 -27.58 67.38
C GLU A 335 -13.29 -27.24 67.07
N PHE A 336 -12.95 -25.94 67.07
CA PHE A 336 -11.57 -25.48 66.91
C PHE A 336 -10.89 -25.34 68.28
N ILE A 337 -9.70 -25.93 68.39
CA ILE A 337 -8.85 -25.86 69.57
C ILE A 337 -7.53 -25.22 69.15
N ALA A 338 -7.22 -24.06 69.71
CA ALA A 338 -5.94 -23.38 69.52
C ALA A 338 -4.80 -24.17 70.19
N SER A 339 -3.58 -24.05 69.66
CA SER A 339 -2.37 -24.57 70.31
C SER A 339 -2.12 -23.82 71.62
N LYS A 340 -1.57 -24.48 72.64
CA LYS A 340 -1.04 -23.77 73.81
C LYS A 340 0.22 -23.01 73.35
N GLU A 341 0.23 -21.69 73.51
CA GLU A 341 1.47 -20.92 73.36
C GLU A 341 2.44 -21.32 74.47
N GLU A 342 3.68 -21.66 74.11
CA GLU A 342 4.78 -21.72 75.08
C GLU A 342 4.97 -20.31 75.66
N THR A 343 4.71 -20.15 76.96
CA THR A 343 5.16 -18.99 77.77
C THR A 343 6.67 -18.98 77.97
#